data_AF-C5M9K8-F1
#
_entry.id   AF-C5M9K8-F1
#
_cell.length_a   1.000
_cell.length_b   1.000
_cell.length_c   1.000
_cell.angle_alpha   90.00
_cell.angle_beta   90.00
_cell.angle_gamma   90.00
#
_symmetry.space_group_name_H-M   'P 1'
#
loop_
_entity.id
_entity.type
_entity.pdbx_description
1 polymer ?
#
loop_
_entity_poly.entity_id
_entity_poly.type
_entity_poly.pdbx_seq_one_letter_code
_entity_poly.pdbx_strand_id
1 'polypeptide(L)'
;MSSSFSSDASQYQAENTVNKLFSNILHTNISTTKSTTNANQLFAQHGSSVKKNKKNEAKRIKKNEERTKAFNKFVKYNYIKNKENKNESDKKYLSKLVRKNVNKLNSSSKIDDFEINEEFNIVSSELLDQIKPKNGKRLRKKLFRVNENDERAKEFNEKLQKGVISYPGLTPGLAPVDYNESDSE
;
A
#
# COMPACT_ATOMS: atom_id res chain seq x y z
N MET A 1 -22.64 -39.24 19.08
CA MET A 1 -23.02 -37.86 18.70
C MET A 1 -22.75 -36.97 19.89
N SER A 2 -21.57 -36.34 19.98
CA SER A 2 -21.23 -35.44 21.09
C SER A 2 -21.87 -34.08 20.79
N SER A 3 -22.93 -33.75 21.51
CA SER A 3 -23.67 -32.50 21.34
C SER A 3 -22.81 -31.32 21.77
N SER A 4 -22.46 -30.41 20.85
CA SER A 4 -21.73 -29.16 21.17
C SER A 4 -22.40 -28.30 22.25
N PHE A 5 -23.67 -28.56 22.54
CA PHE A 5 -24.47 -27.87 23.56
C PHE A 5 -24.32 -28.43 24.99
N SER A 6 -23.52 -29.48 25.25
CA SER A 6 -23.38 -30.05 26.60
C SER A 6 -22.55 -29.21 27.56
N SER A 7 -21.82 -28.19 27.08
CA SER A 7 -21.00 -27.36 27.95
C SER A 7 -21.81 -26.17 28.48
N ASP A 8 -21.71 -25.92 29.78
CA ASP A 8 -22.37 -24.77 30.45
C ASP A 8 -22.06 -23.45 29.73
N ALA A 9 -20.84 -23.31 29.19
CA ALA A 9 -20.44 -22.16 28.41
C ALA A 9 -21.19 -22.04 27.08
N SER A 10 -21.38 -23.15 26.35
CA SER A 10 -22.15 -23.15 25.10
C SER A 10 -23.64 -22.95 25.37
N GLN A 11 -24.18 -23.54 26.44
CA GLN A 11 -25.56 -23.33 26.86
C GLN A 11 -25.79 -21.86 27.21
N TYR A 12 -24.91 -21.26 28.00
CA TYR A 12 -24.99 -19.84 28.37
C TYR A 12 -24.91 -18.90 27.16
N GLN A 13 -24.03 -19.19 26.19
CA GLN A 13 -23.99 -18.40 24.95
C GLN A 13 -25.28 -18.52 24.15
N ALA A 14 -25.83 -19.74 24.02
CA ALA A 14 -27.09 -19.96 23.33
C ALA A 14 -28.24 -19.22 24.03
N GLU A 15 -28.37 -19.34 25.35
CA GLU A 15 -29.37 -18.64 26.16
C GLU A 15 -29.26 -17.12 26.00
N ASN A 16 -28.04 -16.56 26.08
CA ASN A 16 -27.83 -15.12 25.86
C ASN A 16 -28.21 -14.65 24.45
N THR A 17 -27.94 -15.44 23.41
CA THR A 17 -28.36 -15.09 22.04
C THR A 17 -29.87 -15.12 21.88
N VAL A 18 -30.53 -16.11 22.48
CA VAL A 18 -31.99 -16.25 22.47
C VAL A 18 -32.64 -15.11 23.24
N ASN A 19 -32.11 -14.75 24.42
CA ASN A 19 -32.60 -13.63 25.23
C ASN A 19 -32.49 -12.29 24.48
N LYS A 20 -31.42 -12.06 23.71
CA LYS A 20 -31.27 -10.86 22.87
C LYS A 20 -32.28 -10.82 21.72
N LEU A 21 -32.60 -11.96 21.12
CA LEU A 21 -33.64 -12.03 20.09
C LEU A 21 -35.01 -11.73 20.68
N PHE A 22 -35.34 -12.31 21.83
CA PHE A 22 -36.60 -12.02 22.52
C PHE A 22 -36.69 -10.58 23.00
N SER A 23 -35.62 -9.99 23.53
CA SER A 23 -35.62 -8.58 23.92
C SER A 23 -35.85 -7.66 22.72
N ASN A 24 -35.32 -8.01 21.55
CA ASN A 24 -35.51 -7.23 20.32
C ASN A 24 -36.93 -7.39 19.73
N ILE A 25 -37.59 -8.54 19.91
CA ILE A 25 -38.92 -8.80 19.34
C ILE A 25 -40.02 -8.32 20.28
N LEU A 26 -39.90 -8.60 21.58
CA LEU A 26 -40.93 -8.28 22.58
C LEU A 26 -40.73 -6.92 23.23
N HIS A 27 -39.58 -6.26 22.99
CA HIS A 27 -39.18 -5.01 23.65
C HIS A 27 -39.29 -5.08 25.20
N THR A 28 -39.17 -6.28 25.76
CA THR A 28 -39.18 -6.52 27.20
C THR A 28 -37.77 -6.86 27.69
N ASN A 29 -37.36 -6.18 28.76
CA ASN A 29 -36.11 -6.48 29.44
C ASN A 29 -36.30 -7.78 30.23
N ILE A 30 -35.96 -8.92 29.62
CA ILE A 30 -35.88 -10.19 30.32
C ILE A 30 -34.68 -10.09 31.27
N SER A 31 -34.95 -9.78 32.53
CA SER A 31 -33.97 -9.74 33.60
C SER A 31 -33.47 -11.16 33.87
N THR A 32 -32.38 -11.56 33.20
CA THR A 32 -31.66 -12.79 33.53
C THR A 32 -30.99 -12.60 34.89
N THR A 33 -31.70 -12.99 35.93
CA THR A 33 -31.14 -13.07 37.28
C THR A 33 -30.19 -14.26 37.36
N LYS A 34 -28.98 -13.98 37.86
CA LYS A 34 -28.04 -14.94 38.49
C LYS A 34 -27.35 -15.95 37.56
N SER A 35 -26.18 -15.55 37.07
CA SER A 35 -24.97 -16.36 37.30
C SER A 35 -23.74 -15.48 37.18
N THR A 36 -23.16 -15.15 38.33
CA THR A 36 -21.87 -14.49 38.49
C THR A 36 -20.75 -15.43 38.04
N THR A 37 -20.67 -15.71 36.75
CA THR A 37 -19.41 -16.18 36.18
C THR A 37 -18.52 -14.95 36.08
N ASN A 38 -17.58 -14.86 37.03
CA ASN A 38 -16.64 -13.77 37.17
C ASN A 38 -16.10 -13.35 35.79
N ALA A 39 -16.46 -12.14 35.35
CA ALA A 39 -16.07 -11.58 34.05
C ALA A 39 -14.55 -11.69 33.79
N ASN A 40 -13.76 -11.77 34.86
CA ASN A 40 -12.30 -11.90 34.85
C ASN A 40 -11.81 -13.24 34.26
N GLN A 41 -12.50 -14.36 34.48
CA GLN A 41 -12.07 -15.67 33.92
C GLN A 41 -12.38 -15.77 32.42
N LEU A 42 -13.51 -15.20 31.98
CA LEU A 42 -13.84 -15.06 30.56
C LEU A 42 -12.85 -14.14 29.84
N PHE A 43 -12.43 -13.03 30.45
CA PHE A 43 -11.47 -12.10 29.83
C PHE A 43 -10.07 -12.71 29.68
N ALA A 44 -9.61 -13.50 30.67
CA ALA A 44 -8.29 -14.12 30.65
C ALA A 44 -8.13 -15.18 29.55
N GLN A 45 -9.15 -16.00 29.28
CA GLN A 45 -9.10 -17.00 28.20
C GLN A 45 -9.20 -16.39 26.79
N HIS A 46 -9.83 -15.22 26.64
CA HIS A 46 -9.99 -14.55 25.33
C HIS A 46 -8.78 -13.68 24.92
N GLY A 47 -7.90 -13.30 25.84
CA GLY A 47 -6.85 -12.30 25.56
C GLY A 47 -5.72 -12.78 24.62
N SER A 48 -5.31 -14.04 24.70
CA SER A 48 -4.08 -14.54 24.03
C SER A 48 -4.33 -15.28 22.72
N SER A 49 -5.40 -16.07 22.62
CA SER A 49 -5.76 -16.85 21.42
C SER A 49 -6.35 -15.98 20.30
N VAL A 50 -7.10 -14.93 20.66
CA VAL A 50 -7.75 -14.02 19.70
C VAL A 50 -6.72 -13.26 18.84
N LYS A 51 -5.55 -12.88 19.39
CA LYS A 51 -4.51 -12.16 18.61
C LYS A 51 -3.90 -13.02 17.50
N LYS A 52 -3.66 -14.32 17.75
CA LYS A 52 -3.13 -15.25 16.74
C LYS A 52 -4.17 -15.54 15.65
N ASN A 53 -5.43 -15.72 16.03
CA ASN A 53 -6.53 -15.94 15.08
C ASN A 53 -6.74 -14.73 14.16
N LYS A 54 -6.75 -13.50 14.71
CA LYS A 54 -6.85 -12.25 13.92
C LYS A 54 -5.74 -12.11 12.88
N LYS A 55 -4.48 -12.45 13.22
CA LYS A 55 -3.35 -12.37 12.26
C LYS A 55 -3.50 -13.38 11.10
N ASN A 56 -3.99 -14.59 11.39
CA ASN A 56 -4.22 -15.61 10.37
C ASN A 56 -5.41 -15.26 9.46
N GLU A 57 -6.47 -14.70 10.03
CA GLU A 57 -7.62 -14.20 9.28
C GLU A 57 -7.23 -13.04 8.36
N ALA A 58 -6.49 -12.04 8.86
CA ALA A 58 -5.98 -10.94 8.05
C ALA A 58 -5.09 -11.44 6.88
N LYS A 59 -4.24 -12.45 7.12
CA LYS A 59 -3.45 -13.10 6.05
C LYS A 59 -4.33 -13.82 5.03
N ARG A 60 -5.41 -14.49 5.46
CA ARG A 60 -6.37 -15.16 4.56
C ARG A 60 -7.13 -14.14 3.71
N ILE A 61 -7.61 -13.06 4.32
CA ILE A 61 -8.28 -11.96 3.63
C ILE A 61 -7.34 -11.35 2.59
N LYS A 62 -6.10 -11.01 2.96
CA LYS A 62 -5.09 -10.48 2.03
C LYS A 62 -4.81 -11.42 0.85
N LYS A 63 -4.65 -12.73 1.09
CA LYS A 63 -4.48 -13.72 0.03
C LYS A 63 -5.70 -13.79 -0.90
N ASN A 64 -6.90 -13.70 -0.35
CA ASN A 64 -8.13 -13.68 -1.14
C ASN A 64 -8.22 -12.41 -2.00
N GLU A 65 -7.91 -11.25 -1.44
CA GLU A 65 -7.85 -9.98 -2.20
C GLU A 65 -6.82 -10.01 -3.34
N GLU A 66 -5.66 -10.63 -3.13
CA GLU A 66 -4.66 -10.80 -4.19
C GLU A 66 -5.18 -11.72 -5.31
N ARG A 67 -5.89 -12.80 -4.95
CA ARG A 67 -6.54 -13.71 -5.90
C ARG A 67 -7.64 -13.02 -6.70
N THR A 68 -8.51 -12.25 -6.05
CA THR A 68 -9.59 -11.52 -6.74
C THR A 68 -9.02 -10.44 -7.66
N LYS A 69 -7.96 -9.72 -7.26
CA LYS A 69 -7.25 -8.77 -8.13
C LYS A 69 -6.63 -9.46 -9.34
N ALA A 70 -5.99 -10.61 -9.15
CA ALA A 70 -5.41 -11.39 -10.25
C ALA A 70 -6.51 -11.88 -11.22
N PHE A 71 -7.62 -12.37 -10.68
CA PHE A 71 -8.78 -12.80 -11.46
C PHE A 71 -9.38 -11.66 -12.28
N ASN A 72 -9.67 -10.52 -11.66
CA ASN A 72 -10.20 -9.34 -12.36
C ASN A 72 -9.25 -8.86 -13.46
N LYS A 73 -7.94 -8.89 -13.20
CA LYS A 73 -6.92 -8.56 -14.19
C LYS A 73 -6.94 -9.54 -15.37
N PHE A 74 -7.11 -10.84 -15.10
CA PHE A 74 -7.21 -11.89 -16.11
C PHE A 74 -8.47 -11.72 -16.98
N VAL A 75 -9.63 -11.53 -16.34
CA VAL A 75 -10.90 -11.25 -17.04
C VAL A 75 -10.77 -10.02 -17.93
N LYS A 76 -10.25 -8.91 -17.40
CA LYS A 76 -10.02 -7.67 -18.16
C LYS A 76 -9.08 -7.89 -19.35
N TYR A 77 -8.00 -8.64 -19.15
CA TYR A 77 -7.06 -8.95 -20.21
C TYR A 77 -7.70 -9.77 -21.32
N ASN A 78 -8.41 -10.86 -21.01
CA ASN A 78 -9.07 -11.70 -22.01
C ASN A 78 -10.15 -10.93 -22.77
N TYR A 79 -10.94 -10.13 -22.05
CA TYR A 79 -11.93 -9.26 -22.66
C TYR A 79 -11.27 -8.32 -23.69
N ILE A 80 -10.18 -7.64 -23.34
CA ILE A 80 -9.46 -6.73 -24.25
C ILE A 80 -8.75 -7.50 -25.38
N LYS A 81 -8.22 -8.69 -25.10
CA LYS A 81 -7.50 -9.52 -26.08
C LYS A 81 -8.42 -9.95 -27.22
N ASN A 82 -9.65 -10.34 -26.87
CA ASN A 82 -10.65 -10.85 -27.80
C ASN A 82 -11.45 -9.75 -28.51
N LYS A 83 -11.27 -8.48 -28.13
CA LYS A 83 -11.87 -7.37 -28.90
C LYS A 83 -11.21 -7.26 -30.28
N GLU A 84 -12.05 -7.21 -31.30
CA GLU A 84 -11.65 -6.95 -32.70
C GLU A 84 -11.05 -5.54 -32.84
N ASN A 85 -11.82 -4.52 -32.43
CA ASN A 85 -11.38 -3.12 -32.48
C ASN A 85 -10.85 -2.66 -31.11
N LYS A 86 -9.52 -2.63 -30.98
CA LYS A 86 -8.85 -2.20 -29.75
C LYS A 86 -8.80 -0.66 -29.69
N ASN A 87 -9.45 -0.10 -28.68
CA ASN A 87 -9.39 1.33 -28.37
C ASN A 87 -7.94 1.75 -27.98
N GLU A 88 -7.62 3.04 -28.02
CA GLU A 88 -6.31 3.57 -27.60
C GLU A 88 -5.98 3.20 -26.14
N SER A 89 -6.99 3.27 -25.27
CA SER A 89 -6.88 2.86 -23.86
C SER A 89 -6.55 1.37 -23.71
N ASP A 90 -7.12 0.53 -24.57
CA ASP A 90 -6.89 -0.91 -24.61
C ASP A 90 -5.46 -1.22 -25.09
N LYS A 91 -5.00 -0.57 -26.17
CA LYS A 91 -3.61 -0.65 -26.66
C LYS A 91 -2.60 -0.17 -25.60
N LYS A 92 -2.91 0.91 -24.89
CA LYS A 92 -2.11 1.43 -23.78
C LYS A 92 -2.04 0.45 -22.59
N TYR A 93 -3.15 -0.22 -22.29
CA TYR A 93 -3.19 -1.25 -21.25
C TYR A 93 -2.32 -2.46 -21.62
N LEU A 94 -2.43 -2.96 -22.86
CA LEU A 94 -1.63 -4.08 -23.37
C LEU A 94 -0.13 -3.75 -23.39
N SER A 95 0.25 -2.58 -23.91
CA SER A 95 1.65 -2.13 -23.88
C SER A 95 2.21 -2.01 -22.47
N LYS A 96 1.41 -1.52 -21.51
CA LYS A 96 1.79 -1.48 -20.09
C LYS A 96 1.99 -2.89 -19.52
N LEU A 97 1.15 -3.85 -19.89
CA LEU A 97 1.31 -5.25 -19.48
C LEU A 97 2.57 -5.88 -20.03
N VAL A 98 2.87 -5.69 -21.33
CA VAL A 98 4.09 -6.21 -21.96
C VAL A 98 5.32 -5.68 -21.23
N ARG A 99 5.43 -4.35 -21.05
CA ARG A 99 6.56 -3.73 -20.32
C ARG A 99 6.70 -4.28 -18.90
N LYS A 100 5.59 -4.44 -18.17
CA LYS A 100 5.61 -4.97 -16.80
C LYS A 100 6.07 -6.44 -16.79
N ASN A 101 5.63 -7.25 -17.75
CA ASN A 101 5.99 -8.66 -17.83
C ASN A 101 7.47 -8.84 -18.20
N VAL A 102 7.97 -8.11 -19.21
CA VAL A 102 9.40 -8.12 -19.58
C VAL A 102 10.26 -7.70 -18.39
N ASN A 103 9.94 -6.57 -17.74
CA ASN A 103 10.69 -6.12 -16.56
C ASN A 103 10.66 -7.14 -15.41
N LYS A 104 9.54 -7.85 -15.22
CA LYS A 104 9.44 -8.90 -14.21
C LYS A 104 10.40 -10.05 -14.55
N LEU A 105 10.37 -10.54 -15.79
CA LEU A 105 11.24 -11.64 -16.24
C LEU A 105 12.72 -11.28 -16.12
N ASN A 106 13.10 -10.06 -16.49
CA ASN A 106 14.48 -9.55 -16.31
C ASN A 106 14.93 -9.51 -14.84
N SER A 107 13.98 -9.41 -13.89
CA SER A 107 14.28 -9.29 -12.46
C SER A 107 14.13 -10.59 -11.67
N SER A 108 13.26 -11.51 -12.09
CA SER A 108 12.85 -12.65 -11.27
C SER A 108 13.82 -13.83 -11.31
N SER A 109 14.75 -13.86 -12.24
CA SER A 109 15.69 -14.97 -12.41
C SER A 109 16.79 -14.56 -13.38
N LYS A 110 18.06 -14.73 -12.99
CA LYS A 110 19.11 -14.86 -13.99
C LYS A 110 18.77 -16.13 -14.76
N ILE A 111 18.60 -16.01 -16.07
CA ILE A 111 18.53 -17.19 -16.94
C ILE A 111 19.98 -17.68 -16.98
N ASP A 112 20.25 -18.82 -16.33
CA ASP A 112 21.61 -19.39 -16.28
C ASP A 112 22.05 -19.91 -17.66
N ASP A 113 21.07 -20.23 -18.51
CA ASP A 113 21.30 -20.71 -19.86
C ASP A 113 21.50 -19.56 -20.85
N PHE A 114 22.67 -19.52 -21.49
CA PHE A 114 23.08 -18.41 -22.33
C PHE A 114 22.20 -18.29 -23.59
N GLU A 115 21.94 -19.41 -24.27
CA GLU A 115 21.13 -19.45 -25.50
C GLU A 115 19.71 -18.95 -25.24
N ILE A 116 19.07 -19.43 -24.16
CA ILE A 116 17.72 -19.01 -23.76
C ILE A 116 17.70 -17.51 -23.45
N ASN A 117 18.74 -16.99 -22.80
CA ASN A 117 18.82 -15.58 -22.45
C ASN A 117 18.99 -14.70 -23.70
N GLU A 118 19.78 -15.12 -24.68
CA GLU A 118 19.93 -14.40 -25.96
C GLU A 118 18.61 -14.37 -26.75
N GLU A 119 17.97 -15.53 -26.94
CA GLU A 119 16.67 -15.62 -27.61
C GLU A 119 15.63 -14.74 -26.93
N PHE A 120 15.57 -14.80 -25.59
CA PHE A 120 14.68 -13.96 -24.81
C PHE A 120 14.99 -12.46 -24.99
N ASN A 121 16.26 -12.08 -25.00
CA ASN A 121 16.67 -10.69 -25.21
C ASN A 121 16.24 -10.18 -26.59
N ILE A 122 16.43 -10.98 -27.65
CA ILE A 122 15.99 -10.66 -29.01
C ILE A 122 14.48 -10.42 -29.04
N VAL A 123 13.68 -11.38 -28.56
CA VAL A 123 12.20 -11.27 -28.55
C VAL A 123 11.74 -10.08 -27.70
N SER A 124 12.37 -9.86 -26.54
CA SER A 124 12.01 -8.75 -25.66
C SER A 124 12.29 -7.39 -26.31
N SER A 125 13.39 -7.27 -27.07
CA SER A 125 13.78 -6.05 -27.76
C SER A 125 12.79 -5.71 -28.89
N GLU A 126 12.42 -6.72 -29.69
CA GLU A 126 11.44 -6.59 -30.77
C GLU A 126 10.09 -6.10 -30.23
N LEU A 127 9.60 -6.73 -29.15
CA LEU A 127 8.34 -6.35 -28.51
C LEU A 127 8.39 -4.94 -27.93
N LEU A 128 9.51 -4.53 -27.33
CA LEU A 128 9.64 -3.19 -26.77
C LEU A 128 9.71 -2.13 -27.87
N ASP A 129 10.35 -2.41 -28.99
CA ASP A 129 10.47 -1.48 -30.11
C ASP A 129 9.13 -1.21 -30.79
N GLN A 130 8.28 -2.24 -30.94
CA GLN A 130 6.90 -2.06 -31.41
C GLN A 130 6.05 -1.17 -30.48
N ILE A 131 6.45 -1.03 -29.20
CA ILE A 131 5.67 -0.36 -28.15
C ILE A 131 6.24 1.03 -27.76
N LYS A 132 7.47 1.36 -28.16
CA LYS A 132 8.06 2.67 -27.81
C LYS A 132 7.29 3.81 -28.50
N PRO A 133 6.85 4.85 -27.78
CA PRO A 133 6.32 6.04 -28.44
C PRO A 133 7.46 6.71 -29.21
N LYS A 134 7.25 6.95 -30.51
CA LYS A 134 8.29 7.46 -31.43
C LYS A 134 9.02 8.71 -30.92
N ASN A 135 8.39 9.53 -30.06
CA ASN A 135 8.92 10.85 -29.66
C ASN A 135 9.05 11.08 -28.14
N GLY A 136 9.17 10.03 -27.33
CA GLY A 136 9.22 10.16 -25.87
C GLY A 136 10.55 10.70 -25.32
N LYS A 137 10.81 12.01 -25.40
CA LYS A 137 11.89 12.66 -24.62
C LYS A 137 11.62 12.39 -23.14
N ARG A 138 12.50 11.63 -22.47
CA ARG A 138 12.41 11.37 -21.03
C ARG A 138 12.56 12.71 -20.31
N LEU A 139 11.46 13.32 -19.88
CA LEU A 139 11.49 14.39 -18.87
C LEU A 139 11.99 13.77 -17.56
N ARG A 140 13.31 13.65 -17.43
CA ARG A 140 13.94 13.48 -16.13
C ARG A 140 13.65 14.79 -15.40
N LYS A 141 12.61 14.82 -14.57
CA LYS A 141 12.48 15.83 -13.52
C LYS A 141 13.68 15.63 -12.63
N LYS A 142 14.78 16.34 -12.89
CA LYS A 142 15.84 16.50 -11.90
C LYS A 142 15.13 17.14 -10.70
N LEU A 143 15.01 16.40 -9.59
CA LEU A 143 14.52 16.96 -8.35
C LEU A 143 15.37 18.19 -8.06
N PHE A 144 14.70 19.35 -8.00
CA PHE A 144 15.12 20.59 -7.35
C PHE A 144 16.62 20.71 -7.08
N ARG A 145 17.43 20.86 -8.13
CA ARG A 145 18.59 21.73 -8.02
C ARG A 145 18.03 23.11 -8.31
N VAL A 146 17.88 23.93 -7.26
CA VAL A 146 17.57 25.34 -7.43
C VAL A 146 18.64 25.88 -8.36
N ASN A 147 18.25 26.33 -9.55
CA ASN A 147 19.20 26.93 -10.47
C ASN A 147 19.71 28.19 -9.78
N GLU A 148 21.01 28.29 -9.55
CA GLU A 148 21.68 29.52 -9.05
C GLU A 148 21.42 30.75 -9.97
N ASN A 149 20.83 30.51 -11.13
CA ASN A 149 20.41 31.51 -12.11
C ASN A 149 18.96 31.98 -11.96
N ASP A 150 18.18 31.49 -10.99
CA ASP A 150 16.87 32.08 -10.70
C ASP A 150 17.07 33.47 -10.10
N GLU A 151 16.79 34.52 -10.88
CA GLU A 151 16.89 35.94 -10.49
C GLU A 151 16.17 36.21 -9.16
N ARG A 152 15.07 35.50 -8.89
CA ARG A 152 14.32 35.56 -7.62
C ARG A 152 15.16 35.16 -6.39
N ALA A 153 16.06 34.19 -6.52
CA ALA A 153 16.95 33.79 -5.43
C ALA A 153 18.00 34.87 -5.15
N LYS A 154 18.48 35.55 -6.19
CA LYS A 154 19.43 36.68 -6.06
C LYS A 154 18.74 37.90 -5.43
N GLU A 155 17.55 38.26 -5.89
CA GLU A 155 16.76 39.35 -5.30
C GLU A 155 16.41 39.11 -3.82
N PHE A 156 16.07 37.86 -3.46
CA PHE A 156 15.78 37.50 -2.08
C PHE A 156 17.01 37.67 -1.19
N ASN A 157 18.17 37.19 -1.62
CA ASN A 157 19.43 37.36 -0.89
C ASN A 157 19.85 38.83 -0.78
N GLU A 158 19.67 39.64 -1.83
CA GLU A 158 20.00 41.07 -1.79
C GLU A 158 19.11 41.84 -0.81
N LYS A 159 17.80 41.55 -0.78
CA LYS A 159 16.86 42.15 0.18
C LYS A 159 17.12 41.72 1.62
N LEU A 160 17.55 40.48 1.82
CA LEU A 160 18.00 39.98 3.13
C LEU A 160 19.26 40.71 3.62
N GLN A 161 20.27 40.85 2.76
CA GLN A 161 21.52 41.53 3.10
C GLN A 161 21.34 43.03 3.36
N LYS A 162 20.47 43.71 2.61
CA LYS A 162 20.12 45.12 2.84
C LYS A 162 19.24 45.35 4.07
N GLY A 163 18.76 44.30 4.74
CA GLY A 163 17.85 44.40 5.88
C GLY A 163 16.42 44.81 5.54
N VAL A 164 16.02 44.72 4.27
CA VAL A 164 14.64 45.00 3.83
C VAL A 164 13.70 43.87 4.24
N ILE A 165 14.22 42.63 4.25
CA ILE A 165 13.50 41.43 4.67
C ILE A 165 14.32 40.77 5.78
N SER A 166 13.73 40.51 6.94
CA SER A 166 14.35 39.75 8.02
C SER A 166 13.92 38.28 7.94
N TYR A 167 14.86 37.35 8.02
CA TYR A 167 14.59 35.92 8.18
C TYR A 167 14.93 35.49 9.61
N PRO A 168 14.12 34.66 10.28
CA PRO A 168 14.39 34.24 11.65
C PRO A 168 15.79 33.58 11.75
N GLY A 169 16.60 34.05 12.70
CA GLY A 169 17.98 33.57 12.90
C GLY A 169 19.06 34.25 12.03
N LEU A 170 18.68 35.12 11.10
CA LEU A 170 19.60 35.92 10.29
C LEU A 170 19.42 37.40 10.63
N THR A 171 20.25 37.91 11.54
CA THR A 171 20.31 39.33 11.86
C THR A 171 20.96 40.08 10.69
N PRO A 172 20.27 41.03 10.03
CA PRO A 172 20.82 41.73 8.87
C PRO A 172 22.07 42.53 9.25
N GLY A 173 23.13 42.40 8.45
CA GLY A 173 24.42 43.05 8.69
C GLY A 173 25.37 42.33 9.65
N LEU A 174 24.93 41.28 10.35
CA LEU A 174 25.82 40.37 11.08
C LEU A 174 25.95 39.07 10.30
N ALA A 175 27.19 38.67 10.01
CA ALA A 175 27.46 37.32 9.53
C ALA A 175 26.90 36.30 10.54
N PRO A 176 26.33 35.18 10.08
CA PRO A 176 26.03 34.08 10.99
C PRO A 176 27.28 33.78 11.80
N VAL A 177 27.15 33.75 13.12
CA VAL A 177 28.21 33.22 13.97
C VAL A 177 28.30 31.75 13.61
N ASP A 178 29.39 31.37 12.94
CA ASP A 178 29.66 29.98 12.63
C ASP A 178 29.85 29.24 13.96
N TYR A 179 28.80 28.55 14.42
CA TYR A 179 28.82 27.70 15.62
C TYR A 179 29.82 26.54 15.53
N ASN A 180 30.60 26.46 14.45
CA ASN A 180 31.60 25.44 14.22
C ASN A 180 33.05 25.95 14.36
N GLU A 181 33.28 27.25 14.64
CA GLU A 181 34.65 27.82 14.72
C GLU A 181 35.07 28.29 16.13
N SER A 182 34.43 27.83 17.21
CA SER A 182 34.95 28.12 18.57
C SER A 182 34.84 26.94 19.53
N ASP A 183 35.32 25.77 19.10
CA ASP A 183 35.79 24.73 20.02
C ASP A 183 37.13 24.11 19.55
N SER A 184 37.93 24.90 18.82
CA SER A 184 39.34 24.57 18.51
C SER A 184 40.26 25.73 18.90
N GLU A 185 40.38 25.97 20.21
CA GLU A 185 41.64 26.37 20.88
C GLU A 185 41.56 26.06 22.37
#